data_AF-A0A552YZM1-F1
#
_entry.id   AF-A0A552YZM1-F1
#
_cell.length_a   1.000
_cell.length_b   1.000
_cell.length_c   1.000
_cell.angle_alpha   90.00
_cell.angle_beta   90.00
_cell.angle_gamma   90.00
#
_symmetry.space_group_name_H-M   'P 1'
#
loop_
_entity.id
_entity.type
_entity.pdbx_description
1 polymer ?
#
loop_
_entity_poly.entity_id
_entity_poly.type
_entity_poly.pdbx_seq_one_letter_code
_entity_poly.pdbx_strand_id
1 'polypeptide(L)'
;MVVKVFDAYIEGEKKATGTIDEIADYFDISRNSISLWIKNGKDPKKANPKYKHAILNKEKTKELMEQKKKEERKLPASVYDYYDKGEFIMTGTAREISQFLNISKNNVYSYIQVGKHAFDYRKTRKHAILNEAETRKRFPLLSVSSEEELIETKEKERRKHETKEERRLRRNIRAQMAIENSRKDELGL
;
A
#
# COMPACT_ATOMS: atom_id res chain seq x y z
N MET A 1 8.65 -5.59 1.91
CA MET A 1 9.69 -6.61 2.16
C MET A 1 9.05 -7.79 2.89
N VAL A 2 9.32 -9.03 2.48
CA VAL A 2 8.80 -10.22 3.19
C VAL A 2 9.62 -10.42 4.46
N VAL A 3 9.02 -10.18 5.62
CA VAL A 3 9.68 -10.41 6.91
C VAL A 3 9.67 -11.91 7.20
N LYS A 4 10.85 -12.47 7.50
CA LYS A 4 11.04 -13.88 7.81
C LYS A 4 11.52 -14.03 9.24
N VAL A 5 11.01 -15.04 9.93
CA VAL A 5 11.38 -15.38 11.30
C VAL A 5 12.27 -16.62 11.27
N PHE A 6 13.36 -16.59 12.02
CA PHE A 6 14.35 -17.66 12.11
C PHE A 6 14.48 -18.13 13.55
N ASP A 7 14.80 -19.41 13.70
CA ASP A 7 15.25 -20.01 14.95
C ASP A 7 16.79 -20.12 14.89
N ALA A 8 17.48 -19.49 15.85
CA ALA A 8 18.94 -19.49 15.94
C ALA A 8 19.42 -20.57 16.90
N TYR A 9 20.42 -21.34 16.43
CA TYR A 9 21.01 -22.46 17.13
C TYR A 9 22.50 -22.22 17.35
N ILE A 10 22.97 -22.53 18.56
CA ILE A 10 24.38 -22.53 18.95
C ILE A 10 24.64 -23.85 19.65
N GLU A 11 25.63 -24.61 19.19
CA GLU A 11 25.99 -25.93 19.75
C GLU A 11 24.81 -26.93 19.77
N GLY A 12 23.90 -26.82 18.80
CA GLY A 12 22.72 -27.67 18.68
C GLY A 12 21.53 -27.23 19.54
N GLU A 13 21.70 -26.27 20.44
CA GLU A 13 20.62 -25.73 21.25
C GLU A 13 19.98 -24.50 20.61
N LYS A 14 18.65 -24.46 20.63
CA LYS A 14 17.89 -23.28 20.22
C LYS A 14 18.06 -22.18 21.27
N LYS A 15 18.62 -21.04 20.87
CA LYS A 15 18.90 -19.90 21.77
C LYS A 15 17.98 -18.70 21.54
N ALA A 16 17.54 -18.45 20.31
CA ALA A 16 16.68 -17.32 19.99
C ALA A 16 15.70 -17.62 18.86
N THR A 17 14.62 -16.85 18.82
CA THR A 17 13.65 -16.84 17.70
C THR A 17 13.28 -15.42 17.39
N GLY A 18 13.41 -15.01 16.13
CA GLY A 18 13.08 -13.65 15.73
C GLY A 18 13.41 -13.36 14.28
N THR A 19 13.26 -12.11 13.88
CA THR A 19 13.78 -11.60 12.61
C THR A 19 15.32 -11.56 12.63
N ILE A 20 15.94 -11.30 11.48
CA ILE A 20 17.41 -11.14 11.40
C ILE A 20 17.88 -10.05 12.37
N ASP A 21 17.11 -8.99 12.50
CA ASP A 21 17.43 -7.81 13.32
C ASP A 21 17.30 -8.15 14.80
N GLU A 22 16.18 -8.74 15.21
CA GLU A 22 15.97 -9.16 16.60
C GLU A 22 17.03 -10.16 17.08
N ILE A 23 17.46 -11.08 16.21
CA ILE A 23 18.51 -12.05 16.54
C ILE A 23 19.87 -11.36 16.58
N ALA A 24 20.15 -10.45 15.65
CA ALA A 24 21.38 -9.66 15.63
C ALA A 24 21.52 -8.85 16.93
N ASP A 25 20.46 -8.18 17.35
CA ASP A 25 20.40 -7.39 18.58
C ASP A 25 20.53 -8.28 19.82
N TYR A 26 19.86 -9.45 19.85
CA TYR A 26 19.93 -10.39 20.98
C TYR A 26 21.36 -10.90 21.23
N PHE A 27 22.15 -11.11 20.18
CA PHE A 27 23.52 -11.60 20.31
C PHE A 27 24.59 -10.50 20.27
N ASP A 28 24.20 -9.24 20.05
CA ASP A 28 25.09 -8.11 19.78
C ASP A 28 26.06 -8.39 18.62
N ILE A 29 25.52 -8.85 17.48
CA ILE A 29 26.29 -9.21 16.29
C ILE A 29 25.67 -8.58 15.04
N SER A 30 26.50 -8.26 14.04
CA SER A 30 26.02 -7.79 12.75
C SER A 30 25.01 -8.73 12.06
N ARG A 31 24.06 -8.12 11.32
CA ARG A 31 23.12 -8.81 10.40
C ARG A 31 23.82 -9.73 9.41
N ASN A 32 25.04 -9.40 9.00
CA ASN A 32 25.83 -10.22 8.07
C ASN A 32 26.21 -11.58 8.70
N SER A 33 26.53 -11.59 9.98
CA SER A 33 26.82 -12.82 10.71
C SER A 33 25.59 -13.72 10.82
N ILE A 34 24.41 -13.14 11.09
CA ILE A 34 23.16 -13.89 11.10
C ILE A 34 22.82 -14.42 9.70
N SER A 35 23.11 -13.66 8.65
CA SER A 35 22.97 -14.13 7.25
C SER A 35 23.86 -15.35 6.96
N LEU A 36 25.07 -15.42 7.53
CA LEU A 36 25.93 -16.61 7.45
C LEU A 36 25.30 -17.79 8.20
N TRP A 37 24.72 -17.57 9.37
CA TRP A 37 24.04 -18.64 10.11
C TRP A 37 22.84 -19.19 9.34
N ILE A 38 22.10 -18.33 8.64
CA ILE A 38 21.00 -18.73 7.75
C ILE A 38 21.52 -19.58 6.59
N LYS A 39 22.67 -19.24 6.01
CA LYS A 39 23.31 -20.07 4.98
C LYS A 39 23.68 -21.44 5.53
N ASN A 40 24.24 -21.49 6.73
CA ASN A 40 24.60 -22.74 7.41
C ASN A 40 23.38 -23.61 7.76
N GLY A 41 22.25 -22.98 8.09
CA GLY A 41 20.99 -23.65 8.46
C GLY A 41 20.01 -23.85 7.29
N LYS A 42 20.42 -23.57 6.04
CA LYS A 42 19.56 -23.67 4.86
C LYS A 42 19.01 -25.09 4.65
N ASP A 43 19.82 -26.10 4.93
CA ASP A 43 19.44 -27.50 4.93
C ASP A 43 19.43 -28.04 6.37
N PRO A 44 18.27 -28.11 7.07
CA PRO A 44 18.19 -28.51 8.48
C PRO A 44 18.79 -29.90 8.74
N LYS A 45 18.67 -30.81 7.76
CA LYS A 45 19.22 -32.17 7.83
C LYS A 45 20.75 -32.23 7.70
N LYS A 46 21.37 -31.17 7.20
CA LYS A 46 22.84 -31.05 7.01
C LYS A 46 23.46 -30.00 7.92
N ALA A 47 22.64 -29.30 8.71
CA ALA A 47 23.12 -28.32 9.67
C ALA A 47 23.94 -29.05 10.72
N ASN A 48 25.24 -28.75 10.76
CA ASN A 48 26.13 -29.36 11.73
C ASN A 48 25.88 -28.70 13.10
N PRO A 49 25.52 -29.47 14.15
CA PRO A 49 25.23 -28.94 15.48
C PRO A 49 26.38 -28.14 16.07
N LYS A 50 27.62 -28.44 15.68
CA LYS A 50 28.83 -27.76 16.17
C LYS A 50 28.95 -26.31 15.70
N TYR A 51 28.28 -25.95 14.60
CA TYR A 51 28.34 -24.60 14.05
C TYR A 51 27.06 -23.81 14.32
N LYS A 52 27.23 -22.50 14.54
CA LYS A 52 26.10 -21.58 14.66
C LYS A 52 25.31 -21.55 13.34
N HIS A 53 24.01 -21.81 13.42
CA HIS A 53 23.14 -21.87 12.27
C HIS A 53 21.74 -21.36 12.61
N ALA A 54 21.01 -20.91 11.60
CA ALA A 54 19.66 -20.39 11.75
C ALA A 54 18.72 -21.06 10.76
N ILE A 55 17.59 -21.55 11.24
CA ILE A 55 16.60 -22.29 10.45
C ILE A 55 15.35 -21.44 10.30
N LEU A 56 14.78 -21.42 9.10
CA LEU A 56 13.55 -20.67 8.83
C LEU A 56 12.36 -21.27 9.60
N ASN A 57 11.74 -20.48 10.47
CA ASN A 57 10.50 -20.86 11.15
C ASN A 57 9.30 -20.51 10.26
N LYS A 58 8.80 -21.51 9.51
CA LYS A 58 7.71 -21.32 8.54
C LYS A 58 6.39 -20.93 9.21
N GLU A 59 6.11 -21.42 10.41
CA GLU A 59 4.85 -21.16 11.13
C GLU A 59 4.79 -19.73 11.63
N LYS A 60 5.79 -19.31 12.41
CA LYS A 60 5.87 -17.92 12.90
C LYS A 60 5.99 -16.90 11.77
N THR A 61 6.67 -17.25 10.67
CA THR A 61 6.71 -16.39 9.48
C THR A 61 5.31 -16.21 8.87
N LYS A 62 4.49 -17.26 8.81
CA LYS A 62 3.10 -17.15 8.34
C LYS A 62 2.24 -16.32 9.29
N GLU A 63 2.34 -16.56 10.59
CA GLU A 63 1.61 -15.80 11.62
C GLU A 63 1.93 -14.30 11.55
N LEU A 64 3.21 -13.95 11.46
CA LEU A 64 3.66 -12.56 11.35
C LEU A 64 3.17 -11.90 10.05
N MET A 65 3.16 -12.64 8.95
CA MET A 65 2.58 -12.17 7.68
C MET A 65 1.06 -11.98 7.77
N GLU A 66 0.34 -12.87 8.48
CA GLU A 66 -1.10 -12.72 8.69
C GLU A 66 -1.45 -11.57 9.62
N GLN A 67 -0.67 -11.34 10.68
CA GLN A 67 -0.81 -10.19 11.57
C GLN A 67 -0.57 -8.89 10.81
N LYS A 68 0.54 -8.79 10.07
CA LYS A 68 0.80 -7.62 9.20
C LYS A 68 -0.30 -7.40 8.17
N LYS A 69 -0.85 -8.47 7.58
CA LYS A 69 -1.98 -8.35 6.64
C LYS A 69 -3.27 -7.85 7.31
N LYS A 70 -3.48 -8.15 8.60
CA LYS A 70 -4.60 -7.60 9.40
C LYS A 70 -4.37 -6.13 9.77
N GLU A 71 -3.12 -5.72 9.98
CA GLU A 71 -2.74 -4.34 10.33
C GLU A 71 -2.67 -3.41 9.12
N GLU A 72 -2.06 -3.84 8.01
CA GLU A 72 -1.86 -3.05 6.77
C GLU A 72 -3.14 -2.83 5.96
N ARG A 73 -4.27 -3.46 6.32
CA ARG A 73 -5.56 -3.29 5.63
C ARG A 73 -6.57 -2.44 6.39
N LYS A 74 -6.13 -1.47 7.18
CA LYS A 74 -6.99 -0.32 7.50
C LYS A 74 -6.90 0.67 6.36
N LEU A 75 -7.57 0.35 5.24
CA LEU A 75 -7.85 1.37 4.23
C LEU A 75 -8.59 2.52 4.93
N PRO A 76 -8.26 3.76 4.59
CA PRO A 76 -8.98 4.89 5.13
C PRO A 76 -10.46 4.74 4.80
N ALA A 77 -11.30 4.84 5.83
CA ALA A 77 -12.72 4.57 5.72
C ALA A 77 -13.40 5.70 4.95
N SER A 78 -13.33 5.67 3.62
CA SER A 78 -14.13 6.57 2.79
C SER A 78 -15.61 6.26 3.00
N VAL A 79 -16.41 7.32 3.00
CA VAL A 79 -17.86 7.25 3.13
C VAL A 79 -18.46 7.28 1.73
N TYR A 80 -19.42 6.39 1.48
CA TYR A 80 -20.06 6.25 0.18
C TYR A 80 -21.58 6.35 0.30
N ASP A 81 -22.19 6.97 -0.70
CA ASP A 81 -23.63 6.95 -0.92
C ASP A 81 -23.96 5.72 -1.77
N TYR A 82 -24.76 4.80 -1.23
CA TYR A 82 -25.18 3.59 -1.91
C TYR A 82 -26.53 3.77 -2.59
N TYR A 83 -26.60 3.35 -3.85
CA TYR A 83 -27.78 3.40 -4.69
C TYR A 83 -28.13 2.01 -5.23
N ASP A 84 -29.42 1.69 -5.28
CA ASP A 84 -29.95 0.54 -6.03
C ASP A 84 -30.77 1.06 -7.21
N LYS A 85 -30.32 0.76 -8.43
CA LYS A 85 -30.96 1.22 -9.68
C LYS A 85 -31.27 2.74 -9.71
N GLY A 86 -30.38 3.54 -9.12
CA GLY A 86 -30.50 5.00 -9.08
C GLY A 86 -31.26 5.54 -7.87
N GLU A 87 -31.91 4.70 -7.07
CA GLU A 87 -32.54 5.11 -5.81
C GLU A 87 -31.52 5.12 -4.68
N PHE A 88 -31.42 6.24 -3.98
CA PHE A 88 -30.55 6.38 -2.82
C PHE A 88 -31.10 5.55 -1.65
N ILE A 89 -30.23 4.80 -0.98
CA ILE A 89 -30.62 3.93 0.14
C ILE A 89 -29.93 4.35 1.44
N MET A 90 -28.61 4.54 1.43
CA MET A 90 -27.88 4.93 2.65
C MET A 90 -26.55 5.59 2.33
N THR A 91 -25.99 6.24 3.34
CA THR A 91 -24.61 6.73 3.36
C THR A 91 -23.83 6.05 4.47
N GLY A 92 -22.65 5.54 4.16
CA GLY A 92 -21.80 4.90 5.16
C GLY A 92 -20.46 4.42 4.63
N THR A 93 -19.62 3.92 5.53
CA THR A 93 -18.37 3.25 5.12
C THR A 93 -18.68 1.93 4.43
N ALA A 94 -17.74 1.38 3.66
CA ALA A 94 -17.93 0.09 3.01
C ALA A 94 -18.29 -1.05 4.00
N ARG A 95 -17.88 -0.92 5.27
CA ARG A 95 -18.25 -1.84 6.35
C ARG A 95 -19.71 -1.65 6.80
N GLU A 96 -20.14 -0.42 7.01
CA GLU A 96 -21.51 -0.08 7.40
C GLU A 96 -22.51 -0.52 6.31
N ILE A 97 -22.20 -0.23 5.04
CA ILE A 97 -23.03 -0.66 3.90
C ILE A 97 -23.12 -2.19 3.82
N SER A 98 -22.00 -2.88 4.03
CA SER A 98 -21.94 -4.35 4.05
C SER A 98 -22.80 -4.94 5.17
N GLN A 99 -22.81 -4.31 6.35
CA GLN A 99 -23.63 -4.74 7.49
C GLN A 99 -25.11 -4.47 7.25
N PHE A 100 -25.48 -3.28 6.76
CA PHE A 100 -26.87 -2.92 6.52
C PHE A 100 -27.51 -3.80 5.45
N LEU A 101 -26.80 -4.06 4.34
CA LEU A 101 -27.31 -4.90 3.25
C LEU A 101 -27.13 -6.40 3.49
N ASN A 102 -26.45 -6.78 4.59
CA ASN A 102 -26.06 -8.16 4.88
C ASN A 102 -25.33 -8.85 3.71
N ILE A 103 -24.38 -8.13 3.10
CA ILE A 103 -23.57 -8.62 1.97
C ILE A 103 -22.09 -8.61 2.32
N SER A 104 -21.28 -9.34 1.53
CA SER A 104 -19.83 -9.31 1.70
C SER A 104 -19.25 -7.92 1.37
N LYS A 105 -18.20 -7.51 2.08
CA LYS A 105 -17.46 -6.26 1.78
C LYS A 105 -16.94 -6.22 0.34
N ASN A 106 -16.62 -7.38 -0.24
CA ASN A 106 -16.16 -7.48 -1.63
C ASN A 106 -17.23 -7.01 -2.61
N ASN A 107 -18.51 -7.31 -2.34
CA ASN A 107 -19.61 -6.83 -3.18
C ASN A 107 -19.72 -5.30 -3.11
N VAL A 108 -19.55 -4.71 -1.93
CA VAL A 108 -19.54 -3.26 -1.75
C VAL A 108 -18.41 -2.62 -2.55
N TYR A 109 -17.20 -3.20 -2.54
CA TYR A 109 -16.10 -2.71 -3.37
C TYR A 109 -16.41 -2.80 -4.87
N SER A 110 -17.10 -3.85 -5.33
CA SER A 110 -17.58 -3.92 -6.71
C SER A 110 -18.55 -2.78 -7.04
N TYR A 111 -19.49 -2.46 -6.14
CA TYR A 111 -20.42 -1.33 -6.33
C TYR A 111 -19.72 0.02 -6.34
N ILE A 112 -18.64 0.19 -5.55
CA ILE A 112 -17.79 1.38 -5.60
C ILE A 112 -17.11 1.51 -6.98
N GLN A 113 -16.62 0.41 -7.57
CA GLN A 113 -16.09 0.46 -8.94
C GLN A 113 -17.16 0.86 -9.95
N VAL A 114 -18.38 0.31 -9.84
CA VAL A 114 -19.52 0.70 -10.69
C VAL A 114 -19.82 2.20 -10.55
N GLY A 115 -19.73 2.77 -9.34
CA GLY A 115 -19.98 4.19 -9.09
C GLY A 115 -19.01 5.16 -9.78
N LYS A 116 -17.80 4.69 -10.14
CA LYS A 116 -16.81 5.48 -10.91
C LYS A 116 -17.16 5.62 -12.39
N HIS A 117 -18.05 4.79 -12.91
CA HIS A 117 -18.51 4.90 -14.29
C HIS A 117 -19.50 6.06 -14.47
N ALA A 118 -19.74 6.43 -15.72
CA ALA A 118 -20.70 7.47 -16.10
C ALA A 118 -22.12 7.17 -15.58
N PHE A 119 -22.91 8.22 -15.40
CA PHE A 119 -24.27 8.14 -14.84
C PHE A 119 -25.15 7.11 -15.58
N ASP A 120 -25.14 7.13 -16.91
CA ASP A 120 -25.96 6.22 -17.73
C ASP A 120 -25.65 4.75 -17.52
N TYR A 121 -24.39 4.43 -17.21
CA TYR A 121 -23.97 3.05 -16.92
C TYR A 121 -24.43 2.62 -15.53
N ARG A 122 -24.28 3.51 -14.54
CA ARG A 122 -24.56 3.17 -13.14
C ARG A 122 -26.05 3.27 -12.77
N LYS A 123 -26.86 4.09 -13.46
CA LYS A 123 -28.29 4.29 -13.15
C LYS A 123 -29.10 2.99 -13.17
N THR A 124 -28.72 2.00 -13.97
CA THR A 124 -29.44 0.71 -14.07
C THR A 124 -28.91 -0.36 -13.12
N ARG A 125 -27.90 -0.03 -12.29
CA ARG A 125 -27.15 -1.00 -11.47
C ARG A 125 -27.03 -0.53 -10.02
N LYS A 126 -26.74 -1.49 -9.14
CA LYS A 126 -26.28 -1.22 -7.78
C LYS A 126 -24.90 -0.57 -7.83
N HIS A 127 -24.77 0.60 -7.23
CA HIS A 127 -23.52 1.34 -7.26
C HIS A 127 -23.34 2.18 -5.99
N ALA A 128 -22.09 2.53 -5.70
CA ALA A 128 -21.74 3.35 -4.56
C ALA A 128 -20.85 4.51 -5.01
N ILE A 129 -21.23 5.74 -4.69
CA ILE A 129 -20.52 6.96 -5.09
C ILE A 129 -19.77 7.50 -3.86
N LEU A 130 -18.54 7.96 -4.06
CA LEU A 130 -17.76 8.57 -2.98
C LEU A 130 -18.45 9.87 -2.52
N ASN A 131 -18.78 9.95 -1.24
CA ASN A 131 -19.28 11.17 -0.63
C ASN A 131 -18.11 11.92 0.00
N GLU A 132 -17.49 12.81 -0.78
CA GLU A 132 -16.30 13.56 -0.36
C GLU A 132 -16.59 14.46 0.85
N ALA A 133 -17.78 15.05 0.92
CA ALA A 133 -18.19 15.92 2.01
C ALA A 133 -18.30 15.17 3.34
N GLU A 134 -18.99 14.03 3.36
CA GLU A 134 -19.07 13.20 4.57
C GLU A 134 -17.74 12.55 4.91
N THR A 135 -16.98 12.13 3.91
CA THR A 135 -15.64 11.56 4.11
C THR A 135 -14.71 12.58 4.78
N ARG A 136 -14.71 13.84 4.32
CA ARG A 136 -13.90 14.91 4.91
C ARG A 136 -14.37 15.30 6.32
N LYS A 137 -15.68 15.25 6.58
CA LYS A 137 -16.25 15.46 7.93
C LYS A 137 -15.81 14.37 8.92
N ARG A 138 -15.92 13.10 8.54
CA ARG A 138 -15.60 11.97 9.43
C ARG A 138 -14.10 11.69 9.51
N PHE A 139 -13.35 11.97 8.44
CA PHE A 139 -11.93 11.67 8.31
C PHE A 139 -11.17 12.90 7.74
N PRO A 140 -11.01 13.98 8.52
CA PRO A 140 -10.39 15.21 8.05
C PRO A 140 -8.91 15.07 7.66
N LEU A 141 -8.21 14.06 8.19
CA LEU A 141 -6.83 13.74 7.86
C LEU A 141 -6.68 12.86 6.61
N LEU A 142 -7.80 12.41 6.02
CA LEU A 142 -7.77 11.61 4.80
C LEU A 142 -7.59 12.52 3.59
N SER A 143 -6.41 12.49 2.97
CA SER A 143 -6.23 13.03 1.62
C SER A 143 -6.97 12.14 0.63
N VAL A 144 -8.23 12.47 0.36
CA VAL A 144 -8.87 12.04 -0.90
C VAL A 144 -7.98 12.64 -1.99
N SER A 145 -7.36 11.79 -2.80
CA SER A 145 -6.38 12.14 -3.85
C SER A 145 -6.61 13.56 -4.34
N SER A 146 -5.71 14.48 -3.97
CA SER A 146 -5.91 15.89 -4.29
C SER A 146 -6.06 16.03 -5.79
N GLU A 147 -6.80 17.05 -6.23
CA GLU A 147 -7.00 17.34 -7.65
C GLU A 147 -5.67 17.33 -8.43
N GLU A 148 -4.56 17.68 -7.77
CA GLU A 148 -3.19 17.60 -8.28
C GLU A 148 -2.71 16.18 -8.65
N GLU A 149 -3.01 15.14 -7.86
CA GLU A 149 -2.65 13.76 -8.18
C GLU A 149 -3.46 13.21 -9.36
N LEU A 150 -4.73 13.61 -9.47
CA LEU A 150 -5.60 13.28 -10.60
C LEU A 150 -5.16 14.01 -11.88
N ILE A 151 -4.72 15.26 -11.75
CA ILE A 151 -4.11 16.02 -12.85
C ILE A 151 -2.80 15.35 -13.27
N GLU A 152 -1.95 14.95 -12.32
CA GLU A 152 -0.66 14.34 -12.63
C GLU A 152 -0.81 12.98 -13.33
N THR A 153 -1.80 12.18 -12.95
CA THR A 153 -2.11 10.89 -13.58
C THR A 153 -2.68 11.06 -14.99
N LYS A 154 -3.64 11.98 -15.20
CA LYS A 154 -4.16 12.34 -16.54
C LYS A 154 -3.06 12.90 -17.44
N GLU A 155 -2.21 13.75 -16.89
CA GLU A 155 -1.07 14.36 -17.59
C GLU A 155 -0.02 13.29 -17.97
N LYS A 156 0.24 12.31 -17.09
CA LYS A 156 1.10 11.14 -17.39
C LYS A 156 0.53 10.27 -18.52
N GLU A 157 -0.79 10.10 -18.59
CA GLU A 157 -1.43 9.36 -19.69
C GLU A 157 -1.34 10.12 -21.02
N ARG A 158 -1.61 11.43 -21.05
CA ARG A 158 -1.45 12.25 -22.27
C ARG A 158 -0.04 12.18 -22.84
N ARG A 159 0.99 12.15 -21.98
CA ARG A 159 2.41 12.04 -22.40
C ARG A 159 2.75 10.75 -23.17
N LYS A 160 1.96 9.68 -23.03
CA LYS A 160 2.20 8.42 -23.78
C LYS A 160 1.91 8.57 -25.27
N HIS A 161 1.05 9.51 -25.64
CA HIS A 161 0.63 9.77 -27.02
C HIS A 161 1.22 11.06 -27.60
N GLU A 162 2.12 11.72 -26.87
CA GLU A 162 2.72 13.01 -27.25
C GLU A 162 3.64 12.86 -28.48
N THR A 163 3.44 13.73 -29.47
CA THR A 163 4.29 13.82 -30.66
C THR A 163 5.67 14.41 -30.35
N LYS A 164 6.64 14.23 -31.26
CA LYS A 164 8.02 14.72 -31.05
C LYS A 164 8.10 16.25 -30.93
N GLU A 165 7.20 16.96 -31.59
CA GLU A 165 7.14 18.43 -31.57
C GLU A 165 6.55 18.96 -30.27
N GLU A 166 5.46 18.38 -29.79
CA GLU A 166 4.86 18.70 -28.48
C GLU A 166 5.87 18.48 -27.34
N ARG A 167 6.63 17.38 -27.41
CA ARG A 167 7.70 17.11 -26.43
C ARG A 167 8.81 18.16 -26.45
N ARG A 168 9.18 18.66 -27.63
CA ARG A 168 10.18 19.74 -27.77
C ARG A 168 9.64 21.05 -27.21
N LEU A 169 8.41 21.42 -27.56
CA LEU A 169 7.75 22.62 -27.06
C LEU A 169 7.65 22.61 -25.53
N ARG A 170 7.26 21.48 -24.94
CA ARG A 170 7.17 21.32 -23.48
C ARG A 170 8.52 21.45 -22.77
N ARG A 171 9.59 20.90 -23.36
CA ARG A 171 10.95 21.06 -22.82
C ARG A 171 11.39 22.53 -22.85
N ASN A 172 11.07 23.24 -23.93
CA ASN A 172 11.37 24.67 -24.04
C ASN A 172 10.59 25.48 -22.99
N ILE A 173 9.30 25.21 -22.81
CA ILE A 173 8.48 25.88 -21.78
C ILE A 173 9.03 25.59 -20.38
N ARG A 174 9.41 24.34 -20.08
CA ARG A 174 10.01 23.98 -18.79
C ARG A 174 11.36 24.67 -18.57
N ALA A 175 12.19 24.76 -19.60
CA ALA A 175 13.47 25.46 -19.52
C ALA A 175 13.26 26.96 -19.28
N GLN A 176 12.29 27.58 -19.95
CA GLN A 176 11.94 28.99 -19.75
C GLN A 176 11.42 29.25 -18.33
N MET A 177 10.50 28.42 -17.82
CA MET A 177 10.01 28.55 -16.44
C MET A 177 11.12 28.34 -15.40
N ALA A 178 12.05 27.41 -15.64
CA ALA A 178 13.19 27.21 -14.75
C ALA A 178 14.11 28.44 -14.73
N ILE A 179 14.38 29.04 -15.88
CA ILE A 179 15.14 30.28 -16.00
C ILE A 179 14.41 31.44 -15.30
N GLU A 180 13.10 31.54 -15.46
CA GLU A 180 12.29 32.59 -14.83
C GLU A 180 12.24 32.44 -13.30
N ASN A 181 12.08 31.21 -12.80
CA ASN A 181 12.10 30.93 -11.36
C ASN A 181 13.48 31.20 -10.76
N SER A 182 14.56 30.77 -11.40
CA SER A 182 15.92 31.09 -10.93
C SER A 182 16.20 32.60 -10.90
N ARG A 183 15.65 33.37 -11.85
CA ARG A 183 15.72 34.83 -11.82
C ARG A 183 14.89 35.46 -10.71
N LYS A 184 13.74 34.88 -10.34
CA LYS A 184 12.94 35.33 -9.19
C LYS A 184 13.64 35.02 -7.88
N ASP A 185 14.24 33.83 -7.77
CA ASP A 185 15.04 33.42 -6.61
C ASP A 185 16.27 34.32 -6.41
N GLU A 186 16.96 34.71 -7.51
CA GLU A 186 18.08 35.67 -7.47
C GLU A 186 17.67 37.10 -7.09
N LEU A 187 16.40 37.47 -7.34
CA LEU A 187 15.83 38.77 -6.96
C LEU A 187 15.20 38.77 -5.56
N GLY A 188 15.22 37.63 -4.85
CA GLY A 188 14.72 37.50 -3.48
C GLY A 188 13.21 37.68 -3.32
N LEU A 189 12.42 37.35 -4.35
CA LEU A 189 10.95 37.37 -4.35
C LEU A 189 10.36 35.98 -4.16
#